data_AF-A0A4Y9J1W7-F1
#
_entry.id   AF-A0A4Y9J1W7-F1
#
_cell.length_a   1.000
_cell.length_b   1.000
_cell.length_c   1.000
_cell.angle_alpha   90.00
_cell.angle_beta   90.00
_cell.angle_gamma   90.00
#
_symmetry.space_group_name_H-M   'P 1'
#
loop_
_entity.id
_entity.type
_entity.pdbx_description
1 polymer ?
#
loop_
_entity_poly.entity_id
_entity_poly.type
_entity_poly.pdbx_seq_one_letter_code
_entity_poly.pdbx_strand_id
1 'polypeptide(L)'
;MQPFSFSAASLLSSSDGNDFTINDFYNKVADNRLVSTLDSDIVIIDIADSDRDGIADILETVALCGPRAVGLDVVFSDRREGDERIIEAVGHCPNIVMAVSVKNDSLTDRFAIDEQSYFTDSLGITSVGAINFPTQHTNRTIREFRPDYKSIDGTEIPSFALALSEMNSPDHHNSDIFRERGNEHEIIRYYSRIFKTFTPDNLIEHAEELSDKIVLIGALGDPADIHATPVTNSMPGILIHAHSTATILSGSYFYQLHKYANWAIAFTSCFLVVFLSLSLHLGIKGLLLRILQVALLYTAIRVGYYFFIEHDVVINFSYTLLMLTFGLFACDIWIGMTTIFKWIAGLFSKSDKSTANNIYIR
;
A
#
# COMPACT_ATOMS: atom_id res chain seq x y z
N MET A 1 20.40 -18.31 10.20
CA MET A 1 19.02 -17.97 10.60
C MET A 1 19.13 -16.99 11.75
N GLN A 2 19.04 -15.68 11.49
CA GLN A 2 18.87 -14.73 12.59
C GLN A 2 17.47 -14.95 13.19
N PRO A 3 17.33 -14.92 14.52
CA PRO A 3 16.01 -15.01 15.14
C PRO A 3 15.18 -13.80 14.73
N PHE A 4 13.92 -14.04 14.35
CA PHE A 4 12.91 -13.00 14.17
C PHE A 4 12.79 -12.19 15.47
N SER A 5 13.50 -11.07 15.61
CA SER A 5 13.26 -10.10 16.67
C SER A 5 12.11 -9.19 16.26
N PHE A 6 10.93 -9.79 16.13
CA PHE A 6 9.70 -9.07 15.85
C PHE A 6 9.05 -8.69 17.19
N SER A 7 9.03 -7.41 17.52
CA SER A 7 8.29 -6.91 18.66
C SER A 7 6.87 -6.56 18.21
N ALA A 8 5.88 -7.35 18.62
CA ALA A 8 4.47 -6.98 18.43
C ALA A 8 4.14 -5.61 19.05
N ALA A 9 4.92 -5.19 20.07
CA ALA A 9 4.78 -3.87 20.68
C ALA A 9 5.18 -2.73 19.74
N SER A 10 6.22 -2.89 18.89
CA SER A 10 6.62 -1.83 17.95
C SER A 10 5.61 -1.62 16.81
N LEU A 11 4.82 -2.64 16.50
CA LEU A 11 3.71 -2.57 15.53
C LEU A 11 2.45 -1.90 16.08
N LEU A 12 2.25 -1.98 17.41
CA LEU A 12 1.14 -1.35 18.10
C LEU A 12 1.51 0.05 18.64
N SER A 13 2.80 0.39 18.73
CA SER A 13 3.31 1.63 19.31
C SER A 13 3.78 2.68 18.29
N SER A 14 3.68 2.43 16.98
CA SER A 14 3.92 3.48 15.99
C SER A 14 2.85 4.56 16.14
N SER A 15 3.24 5.84 16.02
CA SER A 15 2.37 7.02 16.10
C SER A 15 1.17 6.98 15.13
N ASP A 16 1.20 6.05 14.16
CA ASP A 16 0.20 5.81 13.12
C ASP A 16 -0.80 4.69 13.49
N GLY A 17 -0.90 4.30 14.76
CA GLY A 17 -1.73 3.16 15.21
C GLY A 17 -3.22 3.19 14.81
N ASN A 18 -3.72 4.30 14.25
CA ASN A 18 -5.07 4.42 13.70
C ASN A 18 -5.21 4.03 12.21
N ASP A 19 -4.12 4.00 11.43
CA ASP A 19 -4.12 3.69 9.98
C ASP A 19 -3.22 2.48 9.67
N PHE A 20 -3.26 1.44 10.51
CA PHE A 20 -2.53 0.20 10.27
C PHE A 20 -3.44 -0.90 9.71
N THR A 21 -2.99 -1.59 8.65
CA THR A 21 -3.69 -2.74 8.06
C THR A 21 -2.82 -4.00 8.07
N ILE A 22 -3.45 -5.18 8.07
CA ILE A 22 -2.71 -6.45 8.01
C ILE A 22 -1.84 -6.59 6.75
N ASN A 23 -2.24 -5.94 5.66
CA ASN A 23 -1.48 -5.92 4.41
C ASN A 23 -0.16 -5.17 4.56
N ASP A 24 -0.11 -4.14 5.42
CA ASP A 24 1.13 -3.42 5.71
C ASP A 24 2.12 -4.33 6.43
N PHE A 25 1.63 -5.20 7.32
CA PHE A 25 2.47 -6.24 7.91
C PHE A 25 3.01 -7.21 6.86
N TYR A 26 2.20 -7.64 5.90
CA TYR A 26 2.70 -8.52 4.82
C TYR A 26 3.77 -7.83 3.97
N ASN A 27 3.57 -6.56 3.62
CA ASN A 27 4.58 -5.75 2.94
C ASN A 27 5.88 -5.68 3.75
N LYS A 28 5.83 -5.29 5.04
CA LYS A 28 7.02 -5.19 5.90
C LYS A 28 7.76 -6.53 6.02
N VAL A 29 7.04 -7.64 6.17
CA VAL A 29 7.66 -8.97 6.28
C VAL A 29 8.30 -9.40 4.97
N ALA A 30 7.68 -9.08 3.84
CA ALA A 30 8.23 -9.39 2.53
C ALA A 30 9.43 -8.51 2.18
N ASP A 31 9.42 -7.25 2.59
CA ASP A 31 10.49 -6.31 2.29
C ASP A 31 11.75 -6.57 3.11
N ASN A 32 11.60 -7.07 4.35
CA ASN A 32 12.72 -7.52 5.19
C ASN A 32 13.38 -8.84 4.74
N ARG A 33 12.99 -9.40 3.58
CA ARG A 33 13.66 -10.57 3.01
C ARG A 33 15.05 -10.18 2.54
N LEU A 34 16.02 -11.10 2.65
CA LEU A 34 17.41 -10.86 2.24
C LEU A 34 17.60 -10.65 0.73
N VAL A 35 16.57 -10.97 -0.07
CA VAL A 35 16.62 -10.87 -1.53
C VAL A 35 15.65 -9.79 -1.95
N SER A 36 16.18 -8.71 -2.50
CA SER A 36 15.45 -7.69 -3.25
C SER A 36 15.73 -7.85 -4.74
N THR A 37 14.75 -7.52 -5.56
CA THR A 37 14.86 -7.51 -7.01
C THR A 37 15.20 -6.10 -7.46
N LEU A 38 16.32 -5.95 -8.17
CA LEU A 38 16.65 -4.71 -8.85
C LEU A 38 15.74 -4.57 -10.07
N ASP A 39 15.01 -3.45 -10.14
CA ASP A 39 14.17 -3.14 -11.28
C ASP A 39 15.04 -2.89 -12.52
N SER A 40 14.69 -3.54 -13.63
CA SER A 40 15.45 -3.49 -14.88
C SER A 40 14.98 -2.39 -15.82
N ASP A 41 13.82 -1.79 -15.58
CA ASP A 41 13.13 -0.95 -16.54
C ASP A 41 13.14 0.52 -16.12
N ILE A 42 13.21 0.79 -14.83
CA ILE A 42 13.14 2.14 -14.24
C ILE A 42 14.47 2.54 -13.59
N VAL A 43 14.91 3.75 -13.90
CA VAL A 43 16.06 4.43 -13.26
C VAL A 43 15.58 5.75 -12.69
N ILE A 44 16.08 6.10 -11.49
CA ILE A 44 15.77 7.35 -10.81
C ILE A 44 17.00 8.27 -10.87
N ILE A 45 16.76 9.54 -11.16
CA ILE A 45 17.76 10.60 -11.05
C ILE A 45 17.29 11.56 -9.97
N ASP A 46 18.03 11.58 -8.87
CA ASP A 46 17.83 12.55 -7.80
C ASP A 46 18.35 13.90 -8.25
N ILE A 47 17.49 14.91 -8.25
CA ILE A 47 17.91 16.28 -8.57
C ILE A 47 18.75 16.91 -7.45
N ALA A 48 18.79 16.32 -6.25
CA ALA A 48 19.51 16.85 -5.09
C ALA A 48 19.18 18.34 -4.85
N ASP A 49 20.20 19.21 -4.77
CA ASP A 49 20.05 20.66 -4.59
C ASP A 49 20.09 21.43 -5.94
N SER A 50 19.85 20.76 -7.07
CA SER A 50 19.94 21.37 -8.40
C SER A 50 18.91 22.49 -8.59
N ASP A 51 19.35 23.60 -9.18
CA ASP A 51 18.46 24.66 -9.65
C ASP A 51 17.92 24.35 -11.05
N ARG A 52 17.24 25.32 -11.68
CA ARG A 52 16.63 25.12 -13.00
C ARG A 52 17.67 24.84 -14.10
N ASP A 53 18.86 25.41 -13.98
CA ASP A 53 19.96 25.16 -14.92
C ASP A 53 20.53 23.76 -14.72
N GLY A 54 20.72 23.33 -13.47
CA GLY A 54 21.13 21.96 -13.15
C GLY A 54 20.11 20.91 -13.62
N ILE A 55 18.81 21.18 -13.48
CA ILE A 55 17.76 20.29 -14.03
C ILE A 55 17.82 20.26 -15.56
N ALA A 56 18.12 21.39 -16.22
CA ALA A 56 18.32 21.42 -17.67
C ALA A 56 19.53 20.56 -18.10
N ASP A 57 20.66 20.63 -17.39
CA ASP A 57 21.83 19.77 -17.61
C ASP A 57 21.49 18.27 -17.50
N ILE A 58 20.68 17.90 -16.50
CA ILE A 58 20.20 16.53 -16.33
C ILE A 58 19.34 16.11 -17.55
N LEU A 59 18.36 16.92 -17.93
CA LEU A 59 17.46 16.62 -19.05
C LEU A 59 18.21 16.51 -20.38
N GLU A 60 19.14 17.42 -20.65
CA GLU A 60 20.00 17.38 -21.85
C GLU A 60 20.82 16.08 -21.88
N THR A 61 21.41 15.69 -20.75
CA THR A 61 22.17 14.43 -20.63
C THR A 61 21.29 13.21 -20.85
N VAL A 62 20.12 13.17 -20.20
CA VAL A 62 19.15 12.07 -20.32
C VAL A 62 18.67 11.93 -21.75
N ALA A 63 18.30 13.03 -22.41
CA ALA A 63 17.83 13.02 -23.79
C ALA A 63 18.85 12.41 -24.76
N LEU A 64 20.15 12.66 -24.54
CA LEU A 64 21.24 12.09 -25.35
C LEU A 64 21.43 10.57 -25.17
N CYS A 65 20.94 10.00 -24.07
CA CYS A 65 21.11 8.57 -23.76
C CYS A 65 20.05 7.66 -24.44
N GLY A 66 19.02 8.24 -25.05
CA GLY A 66 17.93 7.50 -25.70
C GLY A 66 17.06 6.70 -24.71
N PRO A 67 16.43 7.34 -23.71
CA PRO A 67 15.49 6.69 -22.82
C PRO A 67 14.21 6.29 -23.58
N ARG A 68 13.48 5.28 -23.08
CA ARG A 68 12.15 4.94 -23.59
C ARG A 68 11.12 6.02 -23.24
N ALA A 69 11.17 6.51 -22.00
CA ALA A 69 10.31 7.57 -21.50
C ALA A 69 11.03 8.33 -20.39
N VAL A 70 10.69 9.62 -20.22
CA VAL A 70 11.23 10.49 -19.18
C VAL A 70 10.09 11.08 -18.37
N GLY A 71 10.09 10.87 -17.06
CA GLY A 71 9.15 11.52 -16.15
C GLY A 71 9.86 12.63 -15.40
N LEU A 72 9.38 13.87 -15.54
CA LEU A 72 9.86 15.00 -14.75
C LEU A 72 8.86 15.33 -13.64
N ASP A 73 9.19 14.91 -12.42
CA ASP A 73 8.42 15.16 -11.19
C ASP A 73 8.81 16.49 -10.55
N VAL A 74 8.69 17.56 -11.34
CA VAL A 74 8.97 18.94 -10.93
C VAL A 74 7.95 19.86 -11.60
N VAL A 75 7.26 20.67 -10.79
CA VAL A 75 6.30 21.67 -11.26
C VAL A 75 6.91 23.06 -11.17
N PHE A 76 7.07 23.73 -12.32
CA PHE A 76 7.58 25.10 -12.40
C PHE A 76 6.41 26.09 -12.42
N SER A 77 5.83 26.38 -11.26
CA SER A 77 4.63 27.22 -11.13
C SER A 77 4.87 28.68 -11.53
N ASP A 78 6.06 29.22 -11.23
CA ASP A 78 6.40 30.61 -11.49
C ASP A 78 7.42 30.77 -12.62
N ARG A 79 7.22 31.81 -13.44
CA ARG A 79 8.20 32.27 -14.43
C ARG A 79 9.37 32.98 -13.75
N ARG A 80 10.58 32.67 -14.18
CA ARG A 80 11.84 33.31 -13.75
C ARG A 80 12.64 33.77 -14.97
N GLU A 81 13.54 34.72 -14.72
CA GLU A 81 14.53 35.13 -15.71
C GLU A 81 15.53 33.98 -15.90
N GLY A 82 15.92 33.69 -17.15
CA GLY A 82 16.83 32.57 -17.47
C GLY A 82 16.15 31.23 -17.76
N ASP A 83 14.81 31.12 -17.67
CA ASP A 83 14.10 29.86 -17.93
C ASP A 83 14.19 29.36 -19.39
N GLU A 84 14.78 30.13 -20.30
CA GLU A 84 14.96 29.76 -21.71
C GLU A 84 15.64 28.39 -21.85
N ARG A 85 16.66 28.11 -21.02
CA ARG A 85 17.41 26.86 -21.07
C ARG A 85 16.57 25.65 -20.62
N ILE A 86 15.86 25.74 -19.50
CA ILE A 86 15.01 24.65 -19.03
C ILE A 86 13.83 24.39 -19.98
N ILE A 87 13.26 25.45 -20.57
CA ILE A 87 12.21 25.33 -21.60
C ILE A 87 12.75 24.59 -22.83
N GLU A 88 13.96 24.94 -23.29
CA GLU A 88 14.61 24.28 -24.42
C GLU A 88 14.93 22.81 -24.11
N ALA A 89 15.49 22.52 -22.93
CA ALA A 89 15.82 21.17 -22.48
C ALA A 89 14.56 20.28 -22.40
N VAL A 90 13.47 20.79 -21.83
CA VAL A 90 12.18 20.10 -21.79
C VAL A 90 11.63 19.88 -23.21
N GLY A 91 11.68 20.91 -24.06
CA GLY A 91 11.18 20.85 -25.44
C GLY A 91 11.94 19.89 -26.35
N HIS A 92 13.23 19.64 -26.08
CA HIS A 92 14.07 18.69 -26.83
C HIS A 92 14.11 17.29 -26.21
N CYS A 93 13.59 17.09 -25.00
CA CYS A 93 13.56 15.78 -24.36
C CYS A 93 12.51 14.87 -25.03
N PRO A 94 12.91 13.74 -25.64
CA PRO A 94 11.96 12.83 -26.26
C PRO A 94 11.11 12.12 -25.20
N ASN A 95 9.86 11.81 -25.55
CA ASN A 95 8.96 11.01 -24.71
C ASN A 95 8.92 11.49 -23.25
N ILE A 96 8.75 12.79 -23.05
CA ILE A 96 8.66 13.39 -21.73
C ILE A 96 7.21 13.43 -21.22
N VAL A 97 7.02 13.04 -19.97
CA VAL A 97 5.80 13.19 -19.19
C VAL A 97 6.04 14.27 -18.14
N MET A 98 5.26 15.34 -18.20
CA MET A 98 5.34 16.44 -17.24
C MET A 98 4.39 16.19 -16.06
N ALA A 99 4.87 16.43 -14.84
CA ALA A 99 4.02 16.36 -13.65
C ALA A 99 2.96 17.47 -13.64
N VAL A 100 1.74 17.09 -13.22
CA VAL A 100 0.65 18.02 -12.92
C VAL A 100 -0.01 17.64 -11.59
N SER A 101 -0.44 18.64 -10.82
CA SER A 101 -1.33 18.43 -9.68
C SER A 101 -2.77 18.65 -10.13
N VAL A 102 -3.70 17.81 -9.66
CA VAL A 102 -5.13 17.94 -9.89
C VAL A 102 -5.89 18.17 -8.59
N LYS A 103 -6.95 18.97 -8.67
CA LYS A 103 -7.91 19.17 -7.58
C LYS A 103 -9.25 18.54 -7.90
N ASN A 104 -9.90 17.98 -6.89
CA ASN A 104 -11.25 17.43 -6.99
C ASN A 104 -12.29 18.55 -6.74
N ASP A 105 -13.27 18.66 -7.63
CA ASP A 105 -14.50 19.41 -7.38
C ASP A 105 -15.50 18.53 -6.61
N SER A 106 -15.65 18.84 -5.32
CA SER A 106 -16.46 18.06 -4.38
C SER A 106 -17.94 17.93 -4.75
N LEU A 107 -18.46 18.77 -5.66
CA LEU A 107 -19.86 18.69 -6.10
C LEU A 107 -20.06 17.71 -7.26
N THR A 108 -19.06 17.58 -8.14
CA THR A 108 -19.17 16.83 -9.39
C THR A 108 -18.33 15.55 -9.40
N ASP A 109 -17.44 15.38 -8.41
CA ASP A 109 -16.41 14.34 -8.35
C ASP A 109 -15.57 14.28 -9.64
N ARG A 110 -15.30 15.48 -10.19
CA ARG A 110 -14.46 15.70 -11.36
C ARG A 110 -13.20 16.42 -10.96
N PHE A 111 -12.16 16.22 -11.76
CA PHE A 111 -10.86 16.79 -11.49
C PHE A 111 -10.56 17.94 -12.45
N ALA A 112 -9.74 18.88 -12.01
CA ALA A 112 -9.16 19.90 -12.86
C ALA A 112 -7.69 20.03 -12.51
N ILE A 113 -6.85 20.36 -13.50
CA ILE A 113 -5.45 20.71 -13.23
C ILE A 113 -5.43 21.92 -12.29
N ASP A 114 -4.72 21.77 -11.18
CA ASP A 114 -4.52 22.79 -10.15
C ASP A 114 -3.18 23.49 -10.36
N GLU A 115 -2.11 22.70 -10.51
CA GLU A 115 -0.77 23.19 -10.76
C GLU A 115 -0.13 22.44 -11.94
N GLN A 116 0.54 23.20 -12.80
CA GLN A 116 1.34 22.69 -13.91
C GLN A 116 2.47 23.69 -14.21
N SER A 117 3.53 23.23 -14.85
CA SER A 117 4.60 24.12 -15.31
C SER A 117 4.07 25.17 -16.28
N TYR A 118 4.37 26.46 -16.05
CA TYR A 118 3.75 27.56 -16.79
C TYR A 118 4.00 27.53 -18.31
N PHE A 119 5.04 26.80 -18.75
CA PHE A 119 5.44 26.68 -20.15
C PHE A 119 4.90 25.42 -20.86
N THR A 120 4.26 24.48 -20.14
CA THR A 120 3.77 23.20 -20.72
C THR A 120 2.87 23.44 -21.94
N ASP A 121 1.87 24.32 -21.81
CA ASP A 121 0.93 24.64 -22.90
C ASP A 121 1.64 25.31 -24.09
N SER A 122 2.63 26.17 -23.82
CA SER A 122 3.37 26.91 -24.85
C SER A 122 4.29 26.01 -25.69
N LEU A 123 4.78 24.93 -25.10
CA LEU A 123 5.56 23.90 -25.79
C LEU A 123 4.69 22.90 -26.55
N GLY A 124 3.36 22.95 -26.37
CA GLY A 124 2.45 21.98 -26.96
C GLY A 124 2.63 20.57 -26.41
N ILE A 125 3.15 20.43 -25.18
CA ILE A 125 3.32 19.14 -24.52
C ILE A 125 1.95 18.63 -24.09
N THR A 126 1.52 17.53 -24.68
CA THR A 126 0.24 16.89 -24.38
C THR A 126 0.37 15.77 -23.35
N SER A 127 1.57 15.26 -23.14
CA SER A 127 1.86 14.16 -22.23
C SER A 127 2.11 14.69 -20.82
N VAL A 128 1.04 14.76 -20.05
CA VAL A 128 1.07 15.11 -18.63
C VAL A 128 0.64 13.93 -17.77
N GLY A 129 1.09 13.91 -16.52
CA GLY A 129 0.77 12.86 -15.57
C GLY A 129 0.47 13.42 -14.19
N ALA A 130 -0.68 13.06 -13.63
CA ALA A 130 -1.08 13.52 -12.31
C ALA A 130 -0.25 12.87 -11.20
N ILE A 131 0.40 13.68 -10.35
CA ILE A 131 1.26 13.23 -9.25
C ILE A 131 0.51 13.09 -7.91
N ASN A 132 -0.80 13.33 -7.91
CA ASN A 132 -1.60 13.28 -6.69
C ASN A 132 -1.65 11.85 -6.11
N PHE A 133 -1.53 11.78 -4.79
CA PHE A 133 -1.85 10.59 -4.02
C PHE A 133 -3.32 10.62 -3.56
N PRO A 134 -3.99 9.45 -3.48
CA PRO A 134 -5.42 9.38 -3.17
C PRO A 134 -5.74 9.79 -1.72
N THR A 135 -4.73 9.93 -0.87
CA THR A 135 -4.91 10.42 0.49
C THR A 135 -4.60 11.90 0.62
N GLN A 136 -5.58 12.66 1.08
CA GLN A 136 -5.43 14.10 1.40
C GLN A 136 -4.88 14.34 2.81
N HIS A 137 -4.59 13.28 3.57
CA HIS A 137 -4.11 13.39 4.94
C HIS A 137 -2.62 13.06 5.01
N THR A 138 -1.83 13.99 5.54
CA THR A 138 -0.37 13.89 5.66
C THR A 138 0.14 12.69 6.47
N ASN A 139 -0.70 12.09 7.33
CA ASN A 139 -0.34 10.95 8.18
C ASN A 139 -0.97 9.62 7.72
N ARG A 140 -1.48 9.54 6.49
CA ARG A 140 -2.01 8.27 5.96
C ARG A 140 -1.00 7.57 5.09
N THR A 141 -1.00 6.25 5.20
CA THR A 141 -0.10 5.40 4.44
C THR A 141 -0.59 5.28 3.00
N ILE A 142 0.25 5.63 2.03
CA ILE A 142 -0.05 5.52 0.60
C ILE A 142 0.08 4.07 0.17
N ARG A 143 -1.06 3.41 -0.06
CA ARG A 143 -1.14 1.98 -0.46
C ARG A 143 -1.52 1.78 -1.91
N GLU A 144 -2.20 2.77 -2.46
CA GLU A 144 -2.84 2.71 -3.76
C GLU A 144 -2.64 4.03 -4.49
N PHE A 145 -2.86 4.00 -5.80
CA PHE A 145 -2.89 5.17 -6.65
C PHE A 145 -4.12 5.10 -7.56
N ARG A 146 -4.57 6.27 -8.04
CA ARG A 146 -5.66 6.36 -9.00
C ARG A 146 -5.08 6.18 -10.42
N PRO A 147 -5.60 5.28 -11.27
CA PRO A 147 -5.14 5.15 -12.65
C PRO A 147 -5.26 6.45 -13.45
N ASP A 148 -6.44 7.06 -13.40
CA ASP A 148 -6.80 8.28 -14.12
C ASP A 148 -7.73 9.19 -13.30
N TYR A 149 -7.76 10.45 -13.70
CA TYR A 149 -8.55 11.51 -13.09
C TYR A 149 -9.50 12.07 -14.14
N LYS A 150 -10.80 11.83 -13.96
CA LYS A 150 -11.83 12.25 -14.90
C LYS A 150 -12.08 13.76 -14.78
N SER A 151 -11.74 14.48 -15.83
CA SER A 151 -11.89 15.93 -15.88
C SER A 151 -13.34 16.38 -16.09
N ILE A 152 -13.61 17.66 -15.81
CA ILE A 152 -14.92 18.31 -15.99
C ILE A 152 -15.35 18.33 -17.47
N ASP A 153 -14.40 18.51 -18.38
CA ASP A 153 -14.60 18.50 -19.83
C ASP A 153 -14.76 17.09 -20.43
N GLY A 154 -14.68 16.06 -19.59
CA GLY A 154 -14.78 14.66 -20.00
C GLY A 154 -13.46 14.06 -20.49
N THR A 155 -12.36 14.81 -20.47
CA THR A 155 -11.02 14.25 -20.72
C THR A 155 -10.55 13.44 -19.51
N GLU A 156 -9.63 12.49 -19.73
CA GLU A 156 -9.00 11.72 -18.66
C GLU A 156 -7.56 12.18 -18.52
N ILE A 157 -7.19 12.62 -17.32
CA ILE A 157 -5.81 12.95 -16.98
C ILE A 157 -5.20 11.68 -16.38
N PRO A 158 -4.27 10.99 -17.06
CA PRO A 158 -3.65 9.80 -16.50
C PRO A 158 -2.82 10.18 -15.26
N SER A 159 -2.68 9.24 -14.32
CA SER A 159 -1.65 9.36 -13.29
C SER A 159 -0.26 9.36 -13.91
N PHE A 160 0.71 9.94 -13.20
CA PHE A 160 2.09 9.98 -13.64
C PHE A 160 2.65 8.59 -13.95
N ALA A 161 2.32 7.60 -13.13
CA ALA A 161 2.70 6.21 -13.36
C ALA A 161 2.08 5.61 -14.63
N LEU A 162 0.80 5.88 -14.89
CA LEU A 162 0.11 5.39 -16.07
C LEU A 162 0.62 6.07 -17.34
N ALA A 163 0.79 7.39 -17.32
CA ALA A 163 1.33 8.15 -18.44
C ALA A 163 2.72 7.65 -18.87
N LEU A 164 3.61 7.38 -17.91
CA LEU A 164 4.93 6.81 -18.18
C LEU A 164 4.85 5.39 -18.73
N SER A 165 3.95 4.56 -18.18
CA SER A 165 3.76 3.19 -18.62
C SER A 165 3.16 3.11 -20.02
N GLU A 166 2.26 4.03 -20.39
CA GLU A 166 1.67 4.11 -21.73
C GLU A 166 2.64 4.72 -22.74
N MET A 167 3.52 5.63 -22.30
CA MET A 167 4.56 6.18 -23.15
C MET A 167 5.70 5.18 -23.44
N ASN A 168 5.82 4.14 -22.61
CA ASN A 168 6.76 3.03 -22.79
C ASN A 168 6.43 2.18 -24.02
N SER A 169 6.80 2.66 -25.20
CA SER A 169 6.74 1.88 -26.44
C SER A 169 7.91 0.88 -26.48
N PRO A 170 7.72 -0.38 -26.94
CA PRO A 170 6.57 -0.89 -27.69
C PRO A 170 5.63 -1.84 -26.91
N ASP A 171 5.87 -2.09 -25.62
CA ASP A 171 5.10 -3.07 -24.84
C ASP A 171 3.97 -2.43 -24.04
N HIS A 172 2.82 -2.28 -24.69
CA HIS A 172 1.58 -1.81 -24.07
C HIS A 172 0.76 -2.94 -23.44
N HIS A 173 1.23 -4.19 -23.44
CA HIS A 173 0.41 -5.34 -23.03
C HIS A 173 -0.12 -5.18 -21.60
N ASN A 174 0.75 -4.79 -20.67
CA ASN A 174 0.37 -4.67 -19.28
C ASN A 174 -0.43 -3.38 -19.00
N SER A 175 -0.18 -2.28 -19.72
CA SER A 175 -0.99 -1.06 -19.63
C SER A 175 -2.40 -1.26 -20.18
N ASP A 176 -2.55 -2.07 -21.24
CA ASP A 176 -3.86 -2.42 -21.79
C ASP A 176 -4.67 -3.26 -20.78
N ILE A 177 -4.04 -4.30 -20.20
CA ILE A 177 -4.65 -5.09 -19.11
C ILE A 177 -5.02 -4.17 -17.94
N PHE A 178 -4.15 -3.22 -17.60
CA PHE A 178 -4.40 -2.27 -16.53
C PHE A 178 -5.66 -1.43 -16.78
N ARG A 179 -5.82 -0.91 -18.01
CA ARG A 179 -7.02 -0.16 -18.43
C ARG A 179 -8.28 -1.03 -18.41
N GLU A 180 -8.21 -2.26 -18.90
CA GLU A 180 -9.34 -3.18 -18.95
C GLU A 180 -9.90 -3.54 -17.55
N ARG A 181 -9.07 -3.48 -16.51
CA ARG A 181 -9.52 -3.73 -15.13
C ARG A 181 -10.55 -2.71 -14.66
N GLY A 182 -10.49 -1.46 -15.14
CA GLY A 182 -11.47 -0.43 -14.84
C GLY A 182 -11.63 -0.10 -13.35
N ASN A 183 -10.59 -0.38 -12.53
CA ASN A 183 -10.61 -0.08 -11.11
C ASN A 183 -10.38 1.42 -10.88
N GLU A 184 -11.05 1.98 -9.87
CA GLU A 184 -10.84 3.39 -9.50
C GLU A 184 -9.48 3.60 -8.80
N HIS A 185 -9.03 2.59 -8.04
CA HIS A 185 -7.76 2.61 -7.32
C HIS A 185 -7.04 1.28 -7.51
N GLU A 186 -5.71 1.33 -7.60
CA GLU A 186 -4.85 0.16 -7.77
C GLU A 186 -3.79 0.10 -6.69
N ILE A 187 -3.61 -1.08 -6.10
CA ILE A 187 -2.67 -1.29 -4.97
C ILE A 187 -1.23 -1.32 -5.52
N ILE A 188 -0.36 -0.55 -4.88
CA ILE A 188 1.06 -0.43 -5.24
C ILE A 188 1.84 -1.61 -4.66
N ARG A 189 2.68 -2.24 -5.48
CA ARG A 189 3.61 -3.30 -5.03
C ARG A 189 4.94 -2.69 -4.56
N TYR A 190 5.09 -2.55 -3.25
CA TYR A 190 6.29 -1.96 -2.64
C TYR A 190 7.42 -2.97 -2.36
N TYR A 191 7.09 -4.15 -1.85
CA TYR A 191 8.09 -5.02 -1.24
C TYR A 191 9.10 -5.61 -2.24
N SER A 192 10.32 -5.85 -1.74
CA SER A 192 11.37 -6.61 -2.44
C SER A 192 11.74 -6.02 -3.81
N ARG A 193 11.60 -4.70 -3.99
CA ARG A 193 11.98 -3.99 -5.22
C ARG A 193 12.87 -2.81 -4.87
N ILE A 194 13.98 -2.68 -5.59
CA ILE A 194 14.90 -1.54 -5.48
C ILE A 194 15.14 -0.96 -6.87
N PHE A 195 15.44 0.33 -6.93
CA PHE A 195 15.71 1.04 -8.19
C PHE A 195 17.16 1.52 -8.22
N LYS A 196 17.72 1.63 -9.42
CA LYS A 196 18.99 2.34 -9.58
C LYS A 196 18.75 3.83 -9.42
N THR A 197 19.63 4.49 -8.69
CA THR A 197 19.55 5.92 -8.42
C THR A 197 20.88 6.58 -8.75
N PHE A 198 20.81 7.63 -9.55
CA PHE A 198 21.94 8.48 -9.89
C PHE A 198 21.69 9.91 -9.41
N THR A 199 22.78 10.64 -9.27
CA THR A 199 22.83 12.07 -8.92
C THR A 199 23.49 12.81 -10.08
N PRO A 200 23.41 14.15 -10.16
CA PRO A 200 24.01 14.89 -11.27
C PRO A 200 25.52 14.60 -11.41
N ASP A 201 26.23 14.42 -10.30
CA ASP A 201 27.68 14.20 -10.26
C ASP A 201 28.14 12.89 -10.91
N ASN A 202 27.31 11.83 -10.87
CA ASN A 202 27.66 10.51 -11.39
C ASN A 202 26.82 10.10 -12.61
N LEU A 203 25.93 10.96 -13.09
CA LEU A 203 25.02 10.70 -14.19
C LEU A 203 25.76 10.35 -15.49
N ILE A 204 26.80 11.13 -15.81
CA ILE A 204 27.59 10.97 -17.04
C ILE A 204 28.33 9.62 -17.04
N GLU A 205 28.84 9.19 -15.89
CA GLU A 205 29.56 7.91 -15.76
C GLU A 205 28.64 6.70 -15.98
N HIS A 206 27.33 6.86 -15.79
CA HIS A 206 26.31 5.81 -15.88
C HIS A 206 25.33 6.04 -17.04
N ALA A 207 25.69 6.87 -18.03
CA ALA A 207 24.85 7.21 -19.18
C ALA A 207 24.31 5.97 -19.94
N GLU A 208 25.13 4.92 -20.07
CA GLU A 208 24.72 3.66 -20.71
C GLU A 208 23.56 2.96 -19.98
N GLU A 209 23.41 3.19 -18.67
CA GLU A 209 22.35 2.59 -17.86
C GLU A 209 21.00 3.29 -18.02
N LEU A 210 20.96 4.45 -18.68
CA LEU A 210 19.74 5.21 -18.98
C LEU A 210 19.12 4.80 -20.32
N SER A 211 19.91 4.14 -21.18
CA SER A 211 19.48 3.76 -22.50
C SER A 211 18.38 2.69 -22.44
N ASP A 212 17.31 2.90 -23.22
CA ASP A 212 16.15 2.02 -23.26
C ASP A 212 15.45 1.85 -21.89
N LYS A 213 15.55 2.86 -20.99
CA LYS A 213 14.89 2.88 -19.67
C LYS A 213 13.78 3.92 -19.58
N ILE A 214 12.90 3.72 -18.61
CA ILE A 214 12.07 4.79 -18.08
C ILE A 214 12.90 5.54 -17.04
N VAL A 215 13.16 6.82 -17.29
CA VAL A 215 13.97 7.66 -16.42
C VAL A 215 13.05 8.60 -15.64
N LEU A 216 13.10 8.49 -14.32
CA LEU A 216 12.33 9.32 -13.39
C LEU A 216 13.25 10.37 -12.77
N ILE A 217 12.95 11.65 -13.00
CA ILE A 217 13.72 12.78 -12.50
C ILE A 217 12.89 13.48 -11.42
N GLY A 218 13.37 13.52 -10.19
CA GLY A 218 12.66 14.12 -9.06
C GLY A 218 13.53 14.22 -7.82
N ALA A 219 13.05 14.87 -6.77
CA ALA A 219 13.79 15.03 -5.53
C ALA A 219 13.62 13.82 -4.60
N LEU A 220 14.73 13.23 -4.14
CA LEU A 220 14.68 12.22 -3.06
C LEU A 220 14.78 12.83 -1.66
N GLY A 221 15.32 14.04 -1.56
CA GLY A 221 15.62 14.71 -0.30
C GLY A 221 14.59 15.72 0.19
N ASP A 222 13.53 16.03 -0.58
CA ASP A 222 12.57 17.07 -0.24
C ASP A 222 11.64 16.61 0.90
N PRO A 223 11.73 17.20 2.11
CA PRO A 223 10.89 16.82 3.24
C PRO A 223 9.39 17.05 3.00
N ALA A 224 9.02 17.94 2.07
CA ALA A 224 7.63 18.20 1.72
C ALA A 224 7.01 17.06 0.91
N ASP A 225 7.83 16.24 0.24
CA ASP A 225 7.41 15.11 -0.58
C ASP A 225 7.81 13.75 0.02
N ILE A 226 7.92 13.69 1.35
CA ILE A 226 8.11 12.44 2.08
C ILE A 226 6.77 11.93 2.60
N HIS A 227 6.44 10.68 2.28
CA HIS A 227 5.18 10.05 2.65
C HIS A 227 5.37 8.70 3.37
N ALA A 228 4.38 8.32 4.17
CA ALA A 228 4.31 7.00 4.76
C ALA A 228 3.84 5.96 3.74
N THR A 229 4.53 4.83 3.65
CA THR A 229 4.16 3.68 2.82
C THR A 229 4.15 2.40 3.64
N PRO A 230 3.55 1.30 3.14
CA PRO A 230 3.50 0.04 3.87
C PRO A 230 4.86 -0.49 4.33
N VAL A 231 5.95 -0.18 3.60
CA VAL A 231 7.30 -0.68 3.90
C VAL A 231 8.11 0.28 4.78
N THR A 232 7.98 1.59 4.59
CA THR A 232 8.71 2.62 5.34
C THR A 232 7.83 3.85 5.60
N ASN A 233 8.05 4.53 6.72
CA ASN A 233 7.30 5.74 7.07
C ASN A 233 7.83 7.01 6.36
N SER A 234 8.92 6.89 5.59
CA SER A 234 9.62 8.03 4.99
C SER A 234 10.08 7.68 3.57
N MET A 235 9.13 7.53 2.64
CA MET A 235 9.42 7.30 1.22
C MET A 235 9.24 8.59 0.42
N PRO A 236 10.24 9.02 -0.36
CA PRO A 236 10.09 10.11 -1.34
C PRO A 236 8.99 9.84 -2.37
N GLY A 237 8.24 10.85 -2.80
CA GLY A 237 7.13 10.72 -3.74
C GLY A 237 7.55 10.13 -5.09
N ILE A 238 8.71 10.54 -5.61
CA ILE A 238 9.27 9.96 -6.85
C ILE A 238 9.50 8.43 -6.76
N LEU A 239 9.85 7.91 -5.58
CA LEU A 239 9.98 6.45 -5.36
C LEU A 239 8.61 5.76 -5.34
N ILE A 240 7.57 6.43 -4.84
CA ILE A 240 6.19 5.93 -4.89
C ILE A 240 5.72 5.86 -6.35
N HIS A 241 6.02 6.89 -7.15
CA HIS A 241 5.77 6.87 -8.59
C HIS A 241 6.55 5.74 -9.27
N ALA A 242 7.82 5.52 -8.93
CA ALA A 242 8.60 4.40 -9.44
C ALA A 242 7.96 3.04 -9.12
N HIS A 243 7.54 2.80 -7.87
CA HIS A 243 6.82 1.58 -7.50
C HIS A 243 5.48 1.43 -8.22
N SER A 244 4.75 2.52 -8.42
CA SER A 244 3.46 2.53 -9.12
C SER A 244 3.65 2.18 -10.60
N THR A 245 4.59 2.83 -11.30
CA THR A 245 4.96 2.52 -12.68
C THR A 245 5.42 1.08 -12.81
N ALA A 246 6.32 0.62 -11.92
CA ALA A 246 6.81 -0.74 -11.91
C ALA A 246 5.69 -1.77 -11.67
N THR A 247 4.64 -1.41 -10.92
CA THR A 247 3.45 -2.27 -10.72
C THR A 247 2.71 -2.48 -12.04
N ILE A 248 2.55 -1.43 -12.84
CA ILE A 248 1.96 -1.50 -14.19
C ILE A 248 2.86 -2.31 -15.13
N LEU A 249 4.14 -1.95 -15.24
CA LEU A 249 5.05 -2.61 -16.18
C LEU A 249 5.23 -4.11 -15.93
N SER A 250 5.23 -4.53 -14.65
CA SER A 250 5.39 -5.95 -14.31
C SER A 250 4.10 -6.76 -14.40
N GLY A 251 2.94 -6.14 -14.64
CA GLY A 251 1.64 -6.82 -14.64
C GLY A 251 1.26 -7.47 -13.31
N SER A 252 2.00 -7.18 -12.23
CA SER A 252 1.91 -7.83 -10.92
C SER A 252 0.85 -7.14 -10.06
N TYR A 253 -0.40 -7.20 -10.50
CA TYR A 253 -1.52 -6.52 -9.89
C TYR A 253 -2.13 -7.30 -8.74
N PHE A 254 -2.49 -6.59 -7.67
CA PHE A 254 -3.27 -7.22 -6.60
C PHE A 254 -4.73 -7.39 -6.99
N TYR A 255 -5.29 -8.53 -6.62
CA TYR A 255 -6.71 -8.84 -6.72
C TYR A 255 -7.32 -8.87 -5.33
N GLN A 256 -8.31 -8.00 -5.09
CA GLN A 256 -9.06 -8.03 -3.84
C GLN A 256 -10.07 -9.16 -3.88
N LEU A 257 -10.01 -10.06 -2.88
CA LEU A 257 -10.99 -11.12 -2.78
C LEU A 257 -12.39 -10.53 -2.54
N HIS A 258 -13.39 -11.02 -3.27
CA HIS A 258 -14.74 -10.51 -3.19
C HIS A 258 -15.28 -10.48 -1.75
N LYS A 259 -16.00 -9.41 -1.38
CA LYS A 259 -16.48 -9.19 0.01
C LYS A 259 -17.21 -10.40 0.59
N TYR A 260 -18.07 -11.07 -0.19
CA TYR A 260 -18.83 -12.24 0.28
C TYR A 260 -17.94 -13.46 0.53
N ALA A 261 -16.84 -13.63 -0.22
CA ALA A 261 -15.89 -14.69 0.04
C ALA A 261 -15.14 -14.43 1.36
N ASN A 262 -14.72 -13.18 1.62
CA ASN A 262 -14.14 -12.80 2.92
C ASN A 262 -15.11 -13.07 4.07
N TRP A 263 -16.40 -12.73 3.92
CA TRP A 263 -17.44 -13.04 4.91
C TRP A 263 -17.68 -14.53 5.10
N ALA A 264 -17.68 -15.32 4.03
CA ALA A 264 -17.82 -16.77 4.10
C ALA A 264 -16.65 -17.39 4.87
N ILE A 265 -15.40 -16.98 4.58
CA ILE A 265 -14.21 -17.42 5.32
C ILE A 265 -14.35 -17.07 6.81
N ALA A 266 -14.77 -15.84 7.12
CA ALA A 266 -14.95 -15.37 8.50
C ALA A 266 -16.04 -16.19 9.24
N PHE A 267 -17.19 -16.39 8.60
CA PHE A 267 -18.31 -17.15 9.17
C PHE A 267 -17.93 -18.61 9.39
N THR A 268 -17.34 -19.28 8.38
CA THR A 268 -16.92 -20.68 8.49
C THR A 268 -15.86 -20.87 9.57
N SER A 269 -14.88 -19.97 9.65
CA SER A 269 -13.84 -20.02 10.68
C SER A 269 -14.43 -19.83 12.08
N CYS A 270 -15.31 -18.85 12.27
CA CYS A 270 -15.98 -18.60 13.53
C CYS A 270 -16.89 -19.77 13.94
N PHE A 271 -17.71 -20.26 13.01
CA PHE A 271 -18.59 -21.40 13.22
C PHE A 271 -17.81 -22.64 13.67
N LEU A 272 -16.69 -22.95 13.00
CA LEU A 272 -15.84 -24.08 13.36
C LEU A 272 -15.30 -23.96 14.78
N VAL A 273 -14.84 -22.77 15.19
CA VAL A 273 -14.35 -22.52 16.55
C VAL A 273 -15.45 -22.66 17.61
N VAL A 274 -16.62 -22.07 17.37
CA VAL A 274 -17.77 -22.17 18.30
C VAL A 274 -18.26 -23.61 18.39
N PHE A 275 -18.38 -24.31 17.26
CA PHE A 275 -18.78 -25.71 17.22
C PHE A 275 -17.82 -26.62 18.01
N LEU A 276 -16.51 -26.43 17.85
CA LEU A 276 -15.49 -27.15 18.62
C LEU A 276 -15.56 -26.81 20.13
N SER A 277 -15.82 -25.55 20.48
CA SER A 277 -16.05 -25.10 21.86
C SER A 277 -17.20 -25.84 22.54
N LEU A 278 -18.32 -26.04 21.82
CA LEU A 278 -19.48 -26.78 22.31
C LEU A 278 -19.23 -28.29 22.40
N SER A 279 -18.45 -28.86 21.46
CA SER A 279 -18.28 -30.31 21.32
C SER A 279 -17.29 -30.95 22.31
N LEU A 280 -16.24 -30.22 22.72
CA LEU A 280 -15.23 -30.74 23.64
C LEU A 280 -15.80 -30.95 25.06
N HIS A 281 -15.47 -32.05 25.76
CA HIS A 281 -15.90 -32.35 27.15
C HIS A 281 -14.84 -31.96 28.22
N LEU A 282 -15.26 -31.92 29.51
CA LEU A 282 -14.71 -31.20 30.69
C LEU A 282 -13.18 -31.16 30.95
N GLY A 283 -12.76 -30.11 31.68
CA GLY A 283 -11.52 -30.02 32.46
C GLY A 283 -10.53 -28.97 31.95
N ILE A 284 -10.06 -29.14 30.72
CA ILE A 284 -8.96 -28.35 30.11
C ILE A 284 -9.50 -27.45 28.97
N LYS A 285 -10.84 -27.36 28.83
CA LYS A 285 -11.52 -26.67 27.72
C LYS A 285 -10.99 -25.25 27.47
N GLY A 286 -10.82 -24.46 28.53
CA GLY A 286 -10.36 -23.08 28.40
C GLY A 286 -8.96 -22.93 27.82
N LEU A 287 -8.02 -23.80 28.21
CA LEU A 287 -6.65 -23.76 27.68
C LEU A 287 -6.60 -24.26 26.23
N LEU A 288 -7.29 -25.36 25.92
CA LEU A 288 -7.35 -25.90 24.55
C LEU A 288 -7.97 -24.91 23.56
N LEU A 289 -9.03 -24.20 23.96
CA LEU A 289 -9.65 -23.18 23.12
C LEU A 289 -8.72 -21.99 22.84
N ARG A 290 -7.93 -21.57 23.83
CA ARG A 290 -6.91 -20.51 23.64
C ARG A 290 -5.78 -20.97 22.72
N ILE A 291 -5.30 -22.20 22.85
CA ILE A 291 -4.29 -22.76 21.94
C ILE A 291 -4.84 -22.82 20.52
N LEU A 292 -6.08 -23.31 20.35
CA LEU A 292 -6.75 -23.36 19.04
C LEU A 292 -6.93 -21.95 18.45
N GLN A 293 -7.27 -20.96 19.27
CA GLN A 293 -7.39 -19.56 18.85
C GLN A 293 -6.07 -19.00 18.32
N VAL A 294 -4.98 -19.19 19.07
CA VAL A 294 -3.65 -18.74 18.63
C VAL A 294 -3.21 -19.48 17.36
N ALA A 295 -3.48 -20.78 17.28
CA ALA A 295 -3.19 -21.59 16.09
C ALA A 295 -3.99 -21.11 14.86
N LEU A 296 -5.27 -20.79 15.02
CA LEU A 296 -6.12 -20.27 13.94
C LEU A 296 -5.68 -18.87 13.51
N LEU A 297 -5.35 -17.99 14.46
CA LEU A 297 -4.81 -16.67 14.17
C LEU A 297 -3.50 -16.77 13.37
N TYR A 298 -2.56 -17.60 13.84
CA TYR A 298 -1.32 -17.86 13.14
C TYR A 298 -1.56 -18.41 11.72
N THR A 299 -2.49 -19.36 11.58
CA THR A 299 -2.86 -19.94 10.29
C THR A 299 -3.46 -18.89 9.36
N ALA A 300 -4.36 -18.03 9.85
CA ALA A 300 -4.95 -16.95 9.06
C ALA A 300 -3.88 -15.98 8.55
N ILE A 301 -2.95 -15.55 9.41
CA ILE A 301 -1.82 -14.70 9.02
C ILE A 301 -0.92 -15.39 7.99
N ARG A 302 -0.61 -16.68 8.17
CA ARG A 302 0.22 -17.45 7.23
C ARG A 302 -0.45 -17.65 5.88
N VAL A 303 -1.74 -17.97 5.86
CA VAL A 303 -2.54 -18.12 4.64
C VAL A 303 -2.65 -16.79 3.92
N GLY A 304 -2.96 -15.71 4.65
CA GLY A 304 -3.01 -14.37 4.07
C GLY A 304 -1.68 -13.94 3.46
N TYR A 305 -0.58 -14.15 4.18
CA TYR A 305 0.76 -13.90 3.66
C TYR A 305 1.07 -14.70 2.39
N TYR A 306 0.73 -16.00 2.39
CA TYR A 306 0.95 -16.87 1.23
C TYR A 306 0.19 -16.38 -0.02
N PHE A 307 -1.10 -16.06 0.12
CA PHE A 307 -1.90 -15.54 -0.99
C PHE A 307 -1.46 -14.13 -1.42
N PHE A 308 -1.04 -13.30 -0.47
CA PHE A 308 -0.57 -11.94 -0.75
C PHE A 308 0.74 -11.94 -1.54
N ILE A 309 1.69 -12.82 -1.22
CA ILE A 309 3.00 -12.83 -1.89
C ILE A 309 3.00 -13.68 -3.16
N GLU A 310 2.45 -14.89 -3.10
CA GLU A 310 2.64 -15.89 -4.16
C GLU A 310 1.54 -15.83 -5.22
N HIS A 311 0.40 -15.18 -4.92
CA HIS A 311 -0.77 -15.15 -5.80
C HIS A 311 -1.32 -13.74 -6.05
N ASP A 312 -0.70 -12.71 -5.47
CA ASP A 312 -1.17 -11.32 -5.54
C ASP A 312 -2.64 -11.15 -5.13
N VAL A 313 -3.13 -11.99 -4.20
CA VAL A 313 -4.50 -11.93 -3.70
C VAL A 313 -4.53 -11.33 -2.30
N VAL A 314 -5.32 -10.26 -2.16
CA VAL A 314 -5.57 -9.61 -0.87
C VAL A 314 -6.80 -10.23 -0.23
N ILE A 315 -6.60 -10.94 0.89
CA ILE A 315 -7.67 -11.50 1.72
C ILE A 315 -7.86 -10.61 2.95
N ASN A 316 -9.06 -10.05 3.11
CA ASN A 316 -9.36 -9.19 4.24
C ASN A 316 -9.76 -10.01 5.47
N PHE A 317 -8.77 -10.32 6.32
CA PHE A 317 -8.98 -11.05 7.56
C PHE A 317 -9.60 -10.22 8.69
N SER A 318 -9.83 -8.91 8.51
CA SER A 318 -10.41 -8.06 9.56
C SER A 318 -11.77 -8.59 10.02
N TYR A 319 -12.63 -9.03 9.09
CA TYR A 319 -13.91 -9.67 9.42
C TYR A 319 -13.72 -10.97 10.21
N THR A 320 -12.76 -11.79 9.80
CA THR A 320 -12.46 -13.07 10.46
C THR A 320 -11.99 -12.83 11.90
N LEU A 321 -11.06 -11.89 12.11
CA LEU A 321 -10.56 -11.52 13.43
C LEU A 321 -11.66 -10.96 14.33
N LEU A 322 -12.51 -10.08 13.79
CA LEU A 322 -13.62 -9.48 14.52
C LEU A 322 -14.67 -10.53 14.93
N MET A 323 -15.10 -11.38 13.98
CA MET A 323 -16.08 -12.45 14.25
C MET A 323 -15.54 -13.47 15.24
N LEU A 324 -14.27 -13.85 15.14
CA LEU A 324 -13.64 -14.76 16.10
C LEU A 324 -13.58 -14.13 17.49
N THR A 325 -13.22 -12.85 17.60
CA THR A 325 -13.14 -12.15 18.87
C THR A 325 -14.49 -12.10 19.58
N PHE A 326 -15.55 -11.67 18.89
CA PHE A 326 -16.90 -11.61 19.48
C PHE A 326 -17.52 -12.98 19.71
N GLY A 327 -17.34 -13.93 18.77
CA GLY A 327 -17.87 -15.28 18.91
C GLY A 327 -17.28 -16.01 20.12
N LEU A 328 -15.97 -15.86 20.35
CA LEU A 328 -15.30 -16.41 21.52
C LEU A 328 -15.66 -15.69 22.80
N PHE A 329 -15.73 -14.35 22.78
CA PHE A 329 -16.17 -13.57 23.94
C PHE A 329 -17.57 -13.99 24.41
N ALA A 330 -18.49 -14.23 23.47
CA ALA A 330 -19.82 -14.77 23.78
C ALA A 330 -19.76 -16.17 24.40
N CYS A 331 -18.88 -17.05 23.90
CA CYS A 331 -18.65 -18.37 24.50
C CYS A 331 -18.12 -18.27 25.94
N ASP A 332 -17.17 -17.38 26.19
CA ASP A 332 -16.58 -17.15 27.51
C ASP A 332 -17.61 -16.62 28.50
N ILE A 333 -18.44 -15.65 28.09
CA ILE A 333 -19.56 -15.15 28.91
C ILE A 333 -20.51 -16.29 29.24
N TRP A 334 -20.88 -17.11 28.26
CA TRP A 334 -21.79 -18.25 28.47
C TRP A 334 -21.22 -19.28 29.46
N ILE A 335 -19.95 -19.65 29.30
CA ILE A 335 -19.26 -20.57 30.21
C ILE A 335 -19.16 -19.96 31.62
N GLY A 336 -18.86 -18.67 31.73
CA GLY A 336 -18.84 -17.93 32.98
C GLY A 336 -20.20 -17.96 33.69
N MET A 337 -21.27 -17.60 32.97
CA MET A 337 -22.64 -17.62 33.50
C MET A 337 -23.04 -19.01 34.00
N THR A 338 -22.84 -20.06 33.19
CA THR A 338 -23.20 -21.43 33.59
C THR A 338 -22.42 -21.90 34.83
N THR A 339 -21.17 -21.46 34.99
CA THR A 339 -20.36 -21.76 36.18
C THR A 339 -20.87 -21.04 37.42
N ILE A 340 -21.20 -19.74 37.30
CA ILE A 340 -21.80 -18.94 38.39
C ILE A 340 -23.15 -19.53 38.82
N PHE A 341 -24.03 -19.86 37.87
CA PHE A 341 -25.32 -20.48 38.18
C PHE A 341 -25.17 -21.82 38.91
N LYS A 342 -24.23 -22.68 38.48
CA LYS A 342 -23.94 -23.94 39.18
C LYS A 342 -23.39 -23.71 40.59
N TRP A 343 -22.53 -22.70 40.77
CA TRP A 343 -21.99 -22.34 42.09
C TRP A 343 -23.09 -21.81 43.03
N ILE A 344 -23.94 -20.90 42.55
CA ILE A 344 -25.10 -20.38 43.31
C ILE A 344 -26.06 -21.52 43.67
N ALA A 345 -26.44 -22.36 42.71
CA ALA A 345 -27.30 -23.52 42.97
C ALA A 345 -26.68 -24.48 43.99
N GLY A 346 -25.36 -24.67 43.94
CA GLY A 346 -24.60 -25.44 44.93
C GLY A 346 -24.63 -24.86 46.34
N LEU A 347 -24.60 -23.52 46.47
CA LEU A 347 -24.75 -22.83 47.76
C LEU A 347 -26.14 -23.06 48.37
N PHE A 348 -27.20 -22.92 47.58
CA PHE A 348 -28.58 -23.16 48.04
C PHE A 348 -28.83 -24.64 48.39
N SER A 349 -28.29 -25.58 47.60
CA SER A 349 -28.40 -27.02 47.90
C SER A 349 -27.66 -27.44 49.18
N LYS A 350 -26.57 -26.76 49.55
CA LYS A 350 -25.84 -27.02 50.80
C LYS A 350 -26.57 -26.51 52.04
N SER A 351 -27.33 -25.42 51.92
CA SER A 351 -28.11 -24.84 53.01
C SER A 351 -29.21 -25.81 53.50
N ASP A 352 -29.85 -26.55 52.61
CA ASP A 352 -30.96 -27.46 52.96
C ASP A 352 -30.50 -28.72 53.72
N LYS A 353 -29.27 -29.19 53.45
CA LYS A 353 -28.67 -30.33 54.17
C LYS A 353 -28.21 -29.97 55.59
N SER A 354 -27.92 -28.70 55.87
CA SER A 354 -27.59 -28.24 57.23
C SER A 354 -28.80 -28.25 58.16
N THR A 355 -30.00 -28.00 57.63
CA THR A 355 -31.24 -27.94 58.42
C THR A 355 -31.79 -29.33 58.73
N ALA A 356 -31.59 -30.31 57.82
CA ALA A 356 -32.03 -31.69 58.02
C ALA A 356 -31.24 -32.46 59.10
N ASN A 357 -29.95 -32.12 59.31
CA ASN A 357 -29.13 -32.79 60.33
C ASN A 357 -29.38 -32.29 61.77
N ASN A 358 -30.10 -31.19 61.96
CA ASN A 358 -30.45 -30.68 63.30
C ASN A 358 -31.78 -31.22 63.84
N ILE A 359 -32.50 -32.07 63.09
CA ILE A 359 -33.79 -32.65 63.53
C ILE A 359 -33.62 -34.03 64.18
N TYR A 360 -32.42 -34.63 64.15
CA TYR A 360 -32.14 -35.95 64.76
C TYR A 360 -31.38 -35.90 66.10
N ILE A 361 -31.26 -34.72 66.72
CA ILE A 361 -30.69 -34.58 68.07
C ILE A 361 -31.73 -33.88 68.94
N ARG A 362 -32.67 -34.65 69.49
CA ARG A 362 -33.42 -34.23 70.68
C ARG A 362 -33.87 -35.42 71.50
#